data_AF-A0A954UAN1-F1
#
_entry.id   AF-A0A954UAN1-F1
#
_cell.length_a   1.000
_cell.length_b   1.000
_cell.length_c   1.000
_cell.angle_alpha   90.00
_cell.angle_beta   90.00
_cell.angle_gamma   90.00
#
_symmetry.space_group_name_H-M   'P 1'
#
loop_
_entity.id
_entity.type
_entity.pdbx_description
1 polymer ?
#
loop_
_entity_poly.entity_id
_entity_poly.type
_entity_poly.pdbx_seq_one_letter_code
_entity_poly.pdbx_strand_id
1 'polypeptide(L)' 'MLLFDAHLDLSMNAVEWNRDLTRSLDEVRRRELGKLDKLDRAKGVITFPEMRRGEIGLCIATQIARYVEPG' A
#
# COMPACT_ATOMS: atom_id res chain seq x y z
N MET A 1 11.48 13.67 -13.56
CA MET A 1 10.39 13.46 -14.56
C MET A 1 9.07 13.36 -13.82
N LEU A 2 7.95 13.90 -14.30
CA LEU A 2 6.65 13.72 -13.61
C LEU A 2 6.00 12.42 -14.10
N LEU A 3 6.07 11.35 -13.30
CA LEU A 3 5.36 10.10 -13.60
C LEU A 3 3.94 10.13 -13.04
N PHE A 4 3.01 9.63 -13.86
CA PHE A 4 1.62 9.38 -13.50
C PHE A 4 1.37 7.87 -13.50
N ASP A 5 0.94 7.33 -12.36
CA ASP A 5 0.54 5.93 -12.24
C ASP A 5 -1.00 5.81 -12.18
N ALA A 6 -1.58 5.12 -13.16
CA ALA A 6 -3.03 5.00 -13.26
C ALA A 6 -3.64 4.00 -12.27
N HIS A 7 -2.83 3.23 -11.52
CA HIS A 7 -3.36 2.21 -10.63
C HIS A 7 -2.37 1.79 -9.53
N LEU A 8 -2.52 2.36 -8.33
CA LEU A 8 -1.82 1.90 -7.13
C LEU A 8 -2.81 1.55 -6.02
N ASP A 9 -2.64 0.40 -5.37
CA ASP A 9 -3.46 -0.04 -4.24
C ASP A 9 -3.15 0.70 -2.91
N LEU A 10 -2.85 2.00 -2.96
CA LEU A 10 -2.42 2.76 -1.78
C LEU A 10 -3.49 2.80 -0.70
N SER A 11 -4.75 3.07 -1.06
CA SER A 11 -5.85 3.15 -0.09
C SER A 11 -6.09 1.80 0.57
N MET A 12 -6.12 0.72 -0.21
CA MET A 12 -6.24 -0.64 0.34
C MET A 12 -5.08 -0.98 1.29
N ASN A 13 -3.84 -0.65 0.94
CA ASN A 13 -2.68 -0.88 1.80
C ASN A 13 -2.74 -0.06 3.10
N ALA A 14 -3.21 1.19 3.03
CA ALA A 14 -3.34 2.06 4.18
C ALA A 14 -4.48 1.60 5.12
N VAL A 15 -5.66 1.33 4.58
CA VAL A 15 -6.88 1.06 5.36
C VAL A 15 -6.95 -0.41 5.78
N GLU A 16 -6.88 -1.34 4.83
CA GLU A 16 -7.10 -2.76 5.13
C GLU A 16 -5.88 -3.37 5.82
N TRP A 17 -4.67 -3.08 5.32
CA TRP A 17 -3.42 -3.56 5.94
C TRP A 17 -2.95 -2.70 7.11
N ASN A 18 -3.55 -1.54 7.35
CA ASN A 18 -3.12 -0.61 8.41
C ASN A 18 -1.63 -0.25 8.29
N ARG A 19 -1.15 0.01 7.06
CA ARG A 19 0.22 0.43 6.78
C ARG A 19 0.30 1.95 6.84
N ASP A 20 1.26 2.46 7.62
CA ASP A 20 1.61 3.88 7.56
C ASP A 20 2.51 4.11 6.33
N LEU A 21 1.92 4.65 5.26
CA LEU A 21 2.61 4.96 4.01
C LEU A 21 3.56 6.16 4.13
N THR A 22 3.62 6.85 5.27
CA THR A 22 4.59 7.93 5.52
C THR A 22 5.96 7.41 5.98
N ARG A 23 6.03 6.15 6.44
CA ARG A 23 7.27 5.47 6.86
C ARG A 23 8.00 4.87 5.67
N SER A 24 9.25 4.46 5.87
CA SER A 24 10.01 3.70 4.85
C SER A 24 9.46 2.28 4.70
N LEU A 25 9.64 1.70 3.50
CA LEU A 25 9.22 0.32 3.23
C LEU A 25 9.82 -0.68 4.22
N ASP A 26 11.09 -0.52 4.57
CA ASP A 26 11.79 -1.41 5.50
C ASP A 26 11.19 -1.36 6.90
N GLU A 27 10.79 -0.18 7.37
CA GLU A 27 10.13 -0.04 8.67
C GLU A 27 8.75 -0.71 8.67
N VAL A 28 7.96 -0.48 7.62
CA VAL A 28 6.64 -1.11 7.46
C VAL A 28 6.78 -2.63 7.44
N ARG A 29 7.70 -3.16 6.62
CA ARG A 29 7.94 -4.61 6.52
C ARG A 29 8.41 -5.21 7.84
N ARG A 30 9.32 -4.53 8.55
CA ARG A 30 9.82 -4.96 9.86
C ARG A 30 8.70 -5.02 10.90
N ARG A 31 7.80 -4.04 10.93
CA ARG A 31 6.62 -4.01 11.84
C ARG A 31 5.64 -5.15 11.57
N GLU A 32 5.64 -5.70 10.37
CA GLU A 32 4.75 -6.78 9.95
C GLU A 32 5.36 -8.18 10.09
N LEU A 33 6.65 -8.30 10.41
CA LEU A 33 7.31 -9.60 10.58
C LEU A 33 6.57 -10.44 11.63
N GLY A 34 6.32 -11.71 11.29
CA GLY A 34 5.61 -12.66 12.16
C GLY A 34 4.09 -12.50 12.21
N LYS A 35 3.51 -11.49 11.56
CA LYS A 35 2.05 -11.36 11.44
C LYS A 35 1.53 -12.30 10.35
N LEU A 36 0.47 -13.04 10.67
CA LEU A 36 -0.11 -14.07 9.79
C LEU A 36 -1.57 -13.78 9.41
N ASP A 37 -2.11 -12.63 9.81
CA ASP A 37 -3.52 -12.24 9.57
C ASP A 37 -3.83 -11.90 8.11
N LYS A 38 -2.80 -11.56 7.31
CA LYS A 38 -2.91 -11.29 5.88
C LYS A 38 -1.71 -11.90 5.13
N LEU A 39 -1.95 -12.44 3.93
CA LEU A 39 -0.98 -13.25 3.15
C LEU A 39 0.31 -12.50 2.74
N ASP A 40 0.22 -11.18 2.64
CA ASP A 40 1.23 -10.26 2.14
C ASP A 40 1.77 -9.34 3.23
N ARG A 41 1.58 -9.68 4.51
CA ARG A 41 2.36 -9.09 5.61
C ARG A 41 3.86 -9.17 5.32
N ALA A 42 4.56 -8.08 5.60
CA ALA A 42 5.97 -7.86 5.30
C ALA A 42 6.34 -7.88 3.80
N LYS A 43 5.36 -7.85 2.89
CA LYS A 43 5.58 -7.87 1.43
C LYS A 43 5.13 -6.60 0.71
N GLY A 44 4.77 -5.53 1.43
CA GLY A 44 4.43 -4.25 0.82
C GLY A 44 5.54 -3.76 -0.12
N VAL A 45 5.20 -3.11 -1.24
CA VAL A 45 6.15 -2.71 -2.29
C VAL A 45 6.33 -1.20 -2.44
N ILE A 46 5.41 -0.40 -1.90
CA ILE A 46 5.39 1.04 -2.10
C ILE A 46 4.91 1.79 -0.85
N THR A 47 5.57 2.90 -0.55
CA THR A 47 5.15 3.95 0.39
C THR A 47 5.43 5.33 -0.24
N PHE A 48 5.08 6.43 0.42
CA PHE A 48 5.33 7.77 -0.12
C PHE A 48 6.83 8.07 -0.34
N PRO A 49 7.76 7.65 0.54
CA PRO A 49 9.20 7.65 0.21
C PRO A 49 9.57 6.94 -1.11
N GLU A 50 9.03 5.75 -1.39
CA GLU A 50 9.26 5.03 -2.65
C GLU A 50 8.70 5.82 -3.86
N MET A 51 7.49 6.37 -3.74
CA MET A 51 6.89 7.18 -4.80
C MET A 51 7.75 8.40 -5.13
N ARG A 52 8.25 9.11 -4.11
CA ARG A 52 9.15 10.26 -4.30
C ARG A 52 10.47 9.84 -4.96
N ARG A 53 11.07 8.74 -4.51
CA ARG A 53 12.31 8.20 -5.10
C ARG A 53 12.12 7.79 -6.57
N GLY A 54 10.95 7.25 -6.90
CA GLY A 54 10.57 6.90 -8.27
C GLY A 54 10.04 8.07 -9.10
N GLU A 55 10.05 9.30 -8.59
CA GLU A 55 9.50 10.49 -9.25
C GLU A 55 8.01 10.39 -9.68
N ILE A 56 7.20 9.60 -8.95
CA ILE A 56 5.75 9.52 -9.13
C ILE A 56 5.12 10.73 -8.45
N GLY A 57 4.59 11.66 -9.24
CA GLY A 57 3.97 12.89 -8.71
C GLY A 57 2.45 12.86 -8.68
N LEU A 58 1.80 11.94 -9.41
CA LEU A 58 0.36 11.74 -9.36
C LEU A 58 0.03 10.25 -9.51
N CYS A 59 -0.99 9.77 -8.80
CA CYS A 59 -1.51 8.42 -9.00
C CYS A 59 -3.01 8.32 -8.74
N ILE A 60 -3.63 7.26 -9.24
CA ILE A 60 -4.95 6.80 -8.79
C ILE A 60 -4.74 5.79 -7.66
N ALA A 61 -5.30 6.08 -6.47
CA ALA A 61 -5.16 5.26 -5.27
C ALA A 61 -6.40 4.37 -5.05
N THR A 62 -6.31 3.09 -5.43
CA THR A 62 -7.41 2.14 -5.40
C THR A 62 -7.77 1.70 -3.97
N GLN A 63 -9.07 1.78 -3.65
CA GLN A 63 -9.68 1.08 -2.52
C GLN A 63 -10.70 0.09 -3.09
N ILE A 64 -10.60 -1.17 -2.70
CA ILE A 64 -11.58 -2.19 -3.08
C ILE A 64 -12.52 -2.39 -1.90
N ALA A 65 -13.78 -1.99 -2.05
CA ALA A 65 -14.85 -2.29 -1.10
C ALA A 65 -15.75 -3.37 -1.71
N ARG A 66 -15.57 -4.62 -1.28
CA ARG A 66 -16.37 -5.74 -1.77
C ARG A 66 -17.69 -5.80 -1.01
N TYR A 67 -18.80 -5.79 -1.74
CA TYR A 67 -20.10 -6.21 -1.22
C TYR A 67 -20.24 -7.72 -1.43
N VAL A 68 -20.73 -8.44 -0.42
CA VAL A 68 -21.11 -9.84 -0.52
C VAL A 68 -22.60 -9.91 -0.24
N GLU A 69 -23.37 -10.38 -1.23
CA GLU A 69 -24.80 -10.61 -1.09
C GLU A 69 -25.08 -11.70 -0.04
N PRO A 70 -26.13 -11.56 0.79
CA PRO A 70 -26.59 -12.64 1.65
C PRO A 70 -27.01 -13.86 0.82
N GLY A 71 -26.44 -15.02 1.12
CA GLY A 71 -26.91 -16.31 0.62
C GLY A 71 -28.10 -16.85 1.41
#